data_AF-A0A7S3WYT0-F1
#
_entry.id   AF-A0A7S3WYT0-F1
#
_cell.length_a   1.000
_cell.length_b   1.000
_cell.length_c   1.000
_cell.angle_alpha   90.00
_cell.angle_beta   90.00
_cell.angle_gamma   90.00
#
_symmetry.space_group_name_H-M   'P 1'
#
loop_
_entity.id
_entity.type
_entity.pdbx_description
1 polymer ?
#
loop_
_entity_poly.entity_id
_entity_poly.type
_entity_poly.pdbx_seq_one_letter_code
_entity_poly.pdbx_strand_id
1 'polypeptide(L)'
;GGGGGGGGGGGGLVALAVAGGVGGDGGGGGGDDGALVLHVAGCDERKVNAQWQNEQRRLSSLPKGEREQLEWDDAACDEDAQLPLVAAERGMTSREVVLEAFTALSSCYKAHKHQADNGEKKGREYHYRQVLTSLETYLPDEFNAAYLRALGPLHGVGKETMEKLHELYRTGRLARYEKLANDPMMVALRDLKRVWGVGKVRAWELIEKHGVRSVEQLKARPSLVTKEGTKHYLAHFEELNTPFPRREVEQHEARVAELARRAHPRLRALATGSYRRGEQYCDDVDLVLWIEPAAAGAPALGMGPDPNPRSSAESSSAESESSDPLSRDDYTRVIELLLPVLKASGYLVHELTGMGGFGNPDGTHTTHMGIVRLGPDTQHRRIDIKVYPSATISAAILHFTGSAQFNRFLSRAARELGYYLSSDGLFKLPPNHPTRAPRPPNLAPLRCPEERDIFDQLGLLYVEPTRRKDKSDVLLPDGTPFWSTKAGAAAGAAANTALR
;
A
#
# COMPACT_ATOMS: atom_id res chain seq x y z
N GLY A 1 80.45 16.29 -5.72
CA GLY A 1 79.65 15.60 -4.68
C GLY A 1 78.28 15.38 -5.28
N GLY A 2 77.77 14.16 -5.45
CA GLY A 2 77.65 13.05 -4.49
C GLY A 2 76.23 13.09 -3.93
N GLY A 3 75.39 12.05 -3.92
CA GLY A 3 75.32 10.72 -4.56
C GLY A 3 73.82 10.43 -4.80
N GLY A 4 73.41 9.62 -5.78
CA GLY A 4 73.13 8.18 -5.64
C GLY A 4 71.80 7.91 -4.91
N GLY A 5 70.80 7.16 -5.41
CA GLY A 5 70.65 6.35 -6.61
C GLY A 5 69.32 5.57 -6.60
N GLY A 6 68.99 4.92 -7.73
CA GLY A 6 67.98 3.86 -7.91
C GLY A 6 66.59 4.35 -8.33
N GLY A 7 65.97 3.99 -9.47
CA GLY A 7 66.28 2.96 -10.46
C GLY A 7 65.07 2.03 -10.64
N GLY A 8 64.34 2.17 -11.75
CA GLY A 8 63.74 1.05 -12.48
C GLY A 8 62.21 0.83 -12.38
N GLY A 9 61.55 0.84 -13.55
CA GLY A 9 60.54 -0.18 -13.88
C GLY A 9 59.21 0.28 -14.49
N GLY A 10 59.14 0.33 -15.84
CA GLY A 10 58.00 0.08 -16.76
C GLY A 10 56.67 0.84 -16.53
N GLY A 11 56.11 1.66 -17.44
CA GLY A 11 55.94 1.44 -18.89
C GLY A 11 54.97 0.29 -19.14
N GLY A 12 53.80 0.42 -19.75
CA GLY A 12 53.12 1.51 -20.44
C GLY A 12 51.78 0.96 -20.97
N LEU A 13 50.94 1.87 -21.49
CA LEU A 13 49.74 1.58 -22.26
C LEU A 13 49.95 0.47 -23.31
N VAL A 14 48.94 -0.37 -23.51
CA VAL A 14 48.66 -0.97 -24.83
C VAL A 14 47.16 -0.95 -25.09
N ALA A 15 46.83 -0.45 -26.29
CA ALA A 15 45.51 -0.35 -26.89
C ALA A 15 45.16 -1.60 -27.72
N LEU A 16 43.90 -1.61 -28.18
CA LEU A 16 43.29 -2.39 -29.27
C LEU A 16 43.06 -3.90 -29.04
N ALA A 17 41.81 -4.34 -29.27
CA ALA A 17 41.45 -4.93 -30.58
C ALA A 17 39.94 -5.22 -30.68
N VAL A 18 39.36 -4.75 -31.78
CA VAL A 18 38.13 -5.25 -32.38
C VAL A 18 38.48 -6.56 -33.12
N ALA A 19 37.69 -7.61 -32.93
CA ALA A 19 37.66 -8.76 -33.82
C ALA A 19 36.20 -9.19 -34.03
N GLY A 20 35.74 -9.07 -35.28
CA GLY A 20 34.54 -9.74 -35.75
C GLY A 20 34.86 -11.17 -36.19
N GLY A 21 33.86 -12.04 -36.14
CA GLY A 21 33.89 -13.38 -36.70
C GLY A 21 32.49 -13.79 -37.12
N VAL A 22 32.32 -14.02 -38.43
CA VAL A 22 31.12 -14.49 -39.11
C VAL A 22 31.20 -16.01 -39.26
N GLY A 23 30.06 -16.70 -39.17
CA GLY A 23 29.79 -17.92 -39.96
C GLY A 23 29.31 -19.14 -39.18
N GLY A 24 28.16 -19.70 -39.58
CA GLY A 24 27.80 -21.09 -39.25
C GLY A 24 26.31 -21.36 -39.15
N ASP A 25 25.74 -21.79 -40.26
CA ASP A 25 24.35 -22.18 -40.54
C ASP A 25 23.89 -23.47 -39.81
N GLY A 26 22.57 -23.71 -39.67
CA GLY A 26 22.03 -25.06 -39.44
C GLY A 26 20.87 -25.29 -38.46
N GLY A 27 19.63 -25.02 -38.90
CA GLY A 27 18.52 -26.00 -38.88
C GLY A 27 17.77 -26.37 -37.58
N GLY A 28 16.52 -25.90 -37.49
CA GLY A 28 15.34 -26.79 -37.38
C GLY A 28 14.67 -27.01 -36.01
N GLY A 29 13.37 -26.73 -35.93
CA GLY A 29 12.43 -27.42 -35.04
C GLY A 29 11.68 -26.51 -34.06
N GLY A 30 10.43 -26.16 -34.41
CA GLY A 30 9.54 -25.34 -33.60
C GLY A 30 8.90 -26.04 -32.40
N GLY A 31 8.29 -25.23 -31.56
CA GLY A 31 7.46 -25.64 -30.42
C GLY A 31 7.11 -24.42 -29.59
N ASP A 32 5.90 -23.90 -29.81
CA ASP A 32 5.30 -22.78 -29.09
C ASP A 32 5.32 -22.96 -27.57
N ASP A 33 5.85 -21.97 -26.86
CA ASP A 33 5.43 -21.65 -25.49
C ASP A 33 5.37 -20.12 -25.35
N GLY A 34 4.14 -19.62 -25.36
CA GLY A 34 3.79 -18.21 -25.24
C GLY A 34 4.14 -17.64 -23.87
N ALA A 35 5.41 -17.31 -23.67
CA ALA A 35 5.82 -16.33 -22.68
C ALA A 35 5.73 -14.95 -23.34
N LEU A 36 4.72 -14.16 -22.98
CA LEU A 36 4.64 -12.75 -23.32
C LEU A 36 5.73 -11.98 -22.53
N VAL A 37 6.99 -12.15 -22.94
CA VAL A 37 8.10 -11.32 -22.53
C VAL A 37 7.87 -9.98 -23.23
N LEU A 38 7.39 -9.00 -22.48
CA LEU A 38 7.42 -7.60 -22.89
C LEU A 38 8.90 -7.22 -23.08
N HIS A 39 9.41 -7.43 -24.28
CA HIS A 39 10.62 -6.77 -24.76
C HIS A 39 10.37 -5.26 -24.67
N VAL A 40 11.04 -4.62 -23.71
CA VAL A 40 11.18 -3.16 -23.68
C VAL A 40 12.04 -2.78 -24.88
N ALA A 41 11.38 -2.62 -26.02
CA ALA A 41 11.99 -2.06 -27.21
C ALA A 41 12.12 -0.54 -27.01
N GLY A 42 13.36 -0.10 -26.77
CA GLY A 42 13.91 1.13 -27.34
C GLY A 42 13.46 2.46 -26.74
N CYS A 43 13.90 2.77 -25.53
CA CYS A 43 14.42 4.11 -25.24
C CYS A 43 15.69 3.91 -24.42
N ASP A 44 16.84 4.08 -25.07
CA ASP A 44 18.15 3.91 -24.46
C ASP A 44 18.39 5.10 -23.54
N GLU A 45 18.36 4.87 -22.23
CA GLU A 45 18.58 5.86 -21.17
C GLU A 45 19.88 6.66 -21.41
N ARG A 46 20.88 6.05 -22.06
CA ARG A 46 22.11 6.74 -22.50
C ARG A 46 21.86 7.74 -23.62
N LYS A 47 20.93 7.47 -24.54
CA LYS A 47 20.57 8.40 -25.62
C LYS A 47 19.76 9.58 -25.10
N VAL A 48 18.85 9.36 -24.16
CA VAL A 48 18.09 10.44 -23.53
C VAL A 48 19.01 11.33 -22.70
N ASN A 49 19.90 10.75 -21.89
CA ASN A 49 20.88 11.50 -21.12
C ASN A 49 21.91 12.19 -22.04
N ALA A 50 22.32 11.56 -23.15
CA ALA A 50 23.18 12.19 -24.15
C ALA A 50 22.47 13.31 -24.92
N GLN A 51 21.18 13.19 -25.22
CA GLN A 51 20.37 14.25 -25.84
C GLN A 51 20.22 15.43 -24.88
N TRP A 52 19.94 15.19 -23.60
CA TRP A 52 19.90 16.22 -22.58
C TRP A 52 21.27 16.89 -22.41
N GLN A 53 22.36 16.13 -22.28
CA GLN A 53 23.71 16.70 -22.19
C GLN A 53 24.14 17.43 -23.47
N ASN A 54 23.68 16.98 -24.64
CA ASN A 54 23.94 17.66 -25.90
C ASN A 54 23.15 18.96 -26.02
N GLU A 55 21.92 19.01 -25.52
CA GLU A 55 21.13 20.24 -25.49
C GLU A 55 21.67 21.21 -24.44
N GLN A 56 22.10 20.73 -23.26
CA GLN A 56 22.81 21.54 -22.28
C GLN A 56 24.11 22.12 -22.84
N ARG A 57 24.89 21.29 -23.56
CA ARG A 57 26.10 21.76 -24.27
C ARG A 57 25.76 22.78 -25.35
N ARG A 58 24.71 22.55 -26.14
CA ARG A 58 24.22 23.47 -27.19
C ARG A 58 23.82 24.81 -26.59
N LEU A 59 22.96 24.82 -25.58
CA LEU A 59 22.52 26.02 -24.86
C LEU A 59 23.70 26.74 -24.20
N SER A 60 24.72 26.03 -23.72
CA SER A 60 25.94 26.61 -23.16
C SER A 60 26.93 27.17 -24.16
N SER A 61 26.81 26.78 -25.42
CA SER A 61 27.70 27.18 -26.51
C SER A 61 27.21 28.40 -27.30
N LEU A 62 26.01 28.90 -27.01
CA LEU A 62 25.42 30.06 -27.68
C LEU A 62 26.07 31.38 -27.20
N PRO A 63 26.27 32.36 -28.09
CA PRO A 63 26.69 33.72 -27.72
C PRO A 63 25.74 34.31 -26.68
N LYS A 64 26.27 35.07 -25.71
CA LYS A 64 25.48 35.64 -24.59
C LYS A 64 24.19 36.34 -25.05
N GLY A 65 24.22 37.09 -26.16
CA GLY A 65 23.03 37.75 -26.72
C GLY A 65 22.01 36.83 -27.41
N GLU A 66 22.43 35.71 -28.00
CA GLU A 66 21.52 34.69 -28.56
C GLU A 66 20.95 33.78 -27.46
N ARG A 67 21.75 33.54 -26.41
CA ARG A 67 21.34 32.87 -25.18
C ARG A 67 20.29 33.69 -24.42
N GLU A 68 20.52 34.99 -24.30
CA GLU A 68 19.58 35.96 -23.72
C GLU A 68 18.34 36.16 -24.60
N GLN A 69 18.42 36.03 -25.94
CA GLN A 69 17.25 36.05 -26.85
C GLN A 69 16.39 34.79 -26.80
N LEU A 70 16.99 33.61 -26.59
CA LEU A 70 16.25 32.36 -26.32
C LEU A 70 15.69 32.33 -24.89
N GLU A 71 16.36 32.94 -23.92
CA GLU A 71 15.82 33.20 -22.58
C GLU A 71 14.68 34.24 -22.60
N TRP A 72 14.69 35.19 -23.54
CA TRP A 72 13.67 36.26 -23.65
C TRP A 72 12.35 35.83 -24.31
N ASP A 73 12.36 34.86 -25.23
CA ASP A 73 11.12 34.26 -25.76
C ASP A 73 10.54 33.17 -24.84
N ASP A 74 11.35 32.65 -23.90
CA ASP A 74 10.97 31.58 -22.97
C ASP A 74 10.35 32.08 -21.65
N ALA A 75 10.77 33.24 -21.14
CA ALA A 75 10.18 33.84 -19.94
C ALA A 75 8.68 34.16 -20.12
N ALA A 76 8.26 34.59 -21.30
CA ALA A 76 6.87 34.93 -21.59
C ALA A 76 5.90 33.72 -21.54
N CYS A 77 6.38 32.49 -21.79
CA CYS A 77 5.57 31.27 -21.67
C CYS A 77 5.51 30.74 -20.23
N ASP A 78 6.51 31.06 -19.41
CA ASP A 78 6.56 30.67 -17.99
C ASP A 78 5.86 31.70 -17.08
N GLU A 79 5.81 32.98 -17.45
CA GLU A 79 5.07 34.02 -16.71
C GLU A 79 3.58 33.70 -16.60
N ASP A 80 3.00 33.05 -17.62
CA ASP A 80 1.60 32.59 -17.62
C ASP A 80 1.43 31.16 -17.09
N ALA A 81 2.51 30.42 -16.85
CA ALA A 81 2.45 29.02 -16.42
C ALA A 81 1.95 28.91 -14.99
N GLN A 82 0.79 28.27 -14.81
CA GLN A 82 0.17 28.16 -13.50
C GLN A 82 0.73 27.01 -12.66
N LEU A 83 1.38 26.00 -13.25
CA LEU A 83 1.85 24.84 -12.48
C LEU A 83 2.83 25.20 -11.35
N PRO A 84 3.88 26.02 -11.56
CA PRO A 84 4.79 26.40 -10.48
C PRO A 84 4.08 27.17 -9.36
N LEU A 85 3.09 28.01 -9.72
CA LEU A 85 2.28 28.74 -8.74
C LEU A 85 1.41 27.78 -7.90
N VAL A 86 0.71 26.86 -8.56
CA VAL A 86 -0.10 25.82 -7.90
C VAL A 86 0.77 24.92 -7.00
N ALA A 87 1.98 24.59 -7.43
CA ALA A 87 2.93 23.80 -6.64
C ALA A 87 3.34 24.57 -5.37
N ALA A 88 3.73 25.84 -5.52
CA ALA A 88 4.12 26.70 -4.41
C ALA A 88 2.98 26.91 -3.39
N GLU A 89 1.75 27.19 -3.84
CA GLU A 89 0.57 27.33 -2.98
C GLU A 89 0.29 26.09 -2.14
N ARG A 90 0.62 24.92 -2.67
CA ARG A 90 0.40 23.62 -2.05
C ARG A 90 1.60 23.12 -1.24
N GLY A 91 2.72 23.85 -1.24
CA GLY A 91 3.97 23.40 -0.62
C GLY A 91 4.53 22.12 -1.25
N MET A 92 4.30 21.94 -2.55
CA MET A 92 4.72 20.80 -3.34
C MET A 92 5.68 21.26 -4.44
N THR A 93 6.41 20.32 -5.02
CA THR A 93 7.20 20.55 -6.24
C THR A 93 6.33 20.43 -7.49
N SER A 94 6.75 21.06 -8.60
CA SER A 94 6.04 20.95 -9.90
C SER A 94 5.87 19.49 -10.32
N ARG A 95 6.90 18.66 -10.11
CA ARG A 95 6.86 17.22 -10.35
C ARG A 95 5.77 16.51 -9.54
N GLU A 96 5.67 16.79 -8.24
CA GLU A 96 4.67 16.15 -7.39
C GLU A 96 3.25 16.50 -7.83
N VAL A 97 2.99 17.75 -8.23
CA VAL A 97 1.67 18.15 -8.78
C VAL A 97 1.35 17.39 -10.07
N VAL A 98 2.34 17.20 -10.96
CA VAL A 98 2.16 16.37 -12.17
C VAL A 98 1.83 14.93 -11.82
N LEU A 99 2.61 14.31 -10.93
CA LEU A 99 2.41 12.93 -10.53
C LEU A 99 1.04 12.73 -9.87
N GLU A 100 0.60 13.68 -9.05
CA GLU A 100 -0.74 13.67 -8.46
C GLU A 100 -1.83 13.76 -9.53
N ALA A 101 -1.74 14.70 -10.48
CA ALA A 101 -2.74 14.87 -11.53
C ALA A 101 -2.88 13.62 -12.42
N PHE A 102 -1.76 13.01 -12.82
CA PHE A 102 -1.77 11.77 -13.61
C PHE A 102 -2.23 10.56 -12.79
N THR A 103 -1.96 10.52 -11.47
CA THR A 103 -2.48 9.51 -10.55
C THR A 103 -3.99 9.62 -10.39
N ALA A 104 -4.50 10.85 -10.26
CA ALA A 104 -5.93 11.14 -10.18
C ALA A 104 -6.63 10.75 -11.49
N LEU A 105 -6.03 11.08 -12.65
CA LEU A 105 -6.54 10.69 -13.95
C LEU A 105 -6.61 9.16 -14.12
N SER A 106 -5.52 8.46 -13.76
CA SER A 106 -5.48 6.98 -13.77
C SER A 106 -6.58 6.37 -12.91
N SER A 107 -6.79 6.95 -11.72
CA SER A 107 -7.83 6.53 -10.77
C SER A 107 -9.25 6.73 -11.32
N CYS A 108 -9.51 7.83 -12.04
CA CYS A 108 -10.78 8.05 -12.73
C CYS A 108 -11.06 6.95 -13.77
N TYR A 109 -10.08 6.62 -14.64
CA TYR A 109 -10.24 5.55 -15.62
C TYR A 109 -10.50 4.19 -14.97
N LYS A 110 -9.80 3.88 -13.87
CA LYS A 110 -10.05 2.67 -13.08
C LYS A 110 -11.48 2.64 -12.53
N ALA A 111 -11.99 3.77 -12.05
CA ALA A 111 -13.32 3.86 -11.49
C ALA A 111 -14.41 3.67 -12.55
N HIS A 112 -14.23 4.25 -13.74
CA HIS A 112 -15.10 4.09 -14.92
C HIS A 112 -15.16 2.67 -15.51
N LYS A 113 -14.35 1.72 -15.03
CA LYS A 113 -14.36 0.32 -15.48
C LYS A 113 -15.66 -0.37 -15.07
N HIS A 114 -16.72 -0.29 -15.86
CA HIS A 114 -17.92 -1.12 -15.70
C HIS A 114 -17.75 -2.47 -16.42
N GLN A 115 -18.48 -3.50 -15.97
CA GLN A 115 -18.33 -4.88 -16.47
C GLN A 115 -18.64 -5.05 -17.97
N ALA A 116 -19.23 -4.03 -18.61
CA ALA A 116 -19.55 -4.02 -20.03
C ALA A 116 -18.67 -3.08 -20.90
N ASP A 117 -17.66 -2.41 -20.34
CA ASP A 117 -16.94 -1.37 -21.07
C ASP A 117 -15.71 -1.92 -21.84
N ASN A 118 -15.73 -1.64 -23.15
CA ASN A 118 -14.79 -2.08 -24.18
C ASN A 118 -13.33 -1.85 -23.78
N GLY A 119 -12.42 -2.69 -24.29
CA GLY A 119 -10.99 -2.72 -23.94
C GLY A 119 -10.24 -1.37 -23.91
N GLU A 120 -10.77 -0.32 -24.52
CA GLU A 120 -10.22 1.05 -24.51
C GLU A 120 -9.98 1.62 -23.10
N LYS A 121 -10.96 1.58 -22.19
CA LYS A 121 -10.77 2.19 -20.84
C LYS A 121 -9.82 1.37 -19.97
N LYS A 122 -9.79 0.04 -20.13
CA LYS A 122 -8.80 -0.85 -19.49
C LYS A 122 -7.38 -0.54 -19.98
N GLY A 123 -7.21 -0.27 -21.27
CA GLY A 123 -5.93 0.16 -21.84
C GLY A 123 -5.45 1.49 -21.27
N ARG A 124 -6.35 2.45 -21.02
CA ARG A 124 -5.99 3.78 -20.50
C ARG A 124 -5.52 3.78 -19.04
N GLU A 125 -6.13 3.01 -18.13
CA GLU A 125 -5.62 2.84 -16.75
C GLU A 125 -4.17 2.31 -16.77
N TYR A 126 -3.94 1.24 -17.55
CA TYR A 126 -2.62 0.65 -17.67
C TYR A 126 -1.60 1.62 -18.29
N HIS A 127 -2.01 2.34 -19.34
CA HIS A 127 -1.21 3.37 -20.00
C HIS A 127 -0.75 4.44 -19.01
N TYR A 128 -1.67 5.04 -18.24
CA TYR A 128 -1.28 6.10 -17.29
C TYR A 128 -0.41 5.59 -16.15
N ARG A 129 -0.49 4.30 -15.79
CA ARG A 129 0.45 3.69 -14.85
C ARG A 129 1.89 3.60 -15.41
N GLN A 130 2.04 3.34 -16.72
CA GLN A 130 3.34 3.39 -17.38
C GLN A 130 3.84 4.84 -17.48
N VAL A 131 2.96 5.77 -17.85
CA VAL A 131 3.26 7.21 -17.86
C VAL A 131 3.79 7.68 -16.52
N LEU A 132 3.13 7.35 -15.40
CA LEU A 132 3.58 7.74 -14.06
C LEU A 132 5.00 7.27 -13.77
N THR A 133 5.33 6.03 -14.15
CA THR A 133 6.70 5.50 -13.97
C THR A 133 7.72 6.33 -14.76
N SER A 134 7.40 6.68 -16.01
CA SER A 134 8.29 7.50 -16.84
C SER A 134 8.39 8.94 -16.32
N LEU A 135 7.29 9.56 -15.90
CA LEU A 135 7.31 10.92 -15.36
C LEU A 135 8.08 10.98 -14.03
N GLU A 136 7.94 9.98 -13.17
CA GLU A 136 8.76 9.84 -11.97
C GLU A 136 10.24 9.73 -12.32
N THR A 137 10.63 8.95 -13.33
CA THR A 137 12.04 8.80 -13.68
C THR A 137 12.64 10.06 -14.31
N TYR A 138 11.91 10.69 -15.22
CA TYR A 138 12.49 11.70 -16.10
C TYR A 138 12.22 13.14 -15.66
N LEU A 139 11.12 13.44 -14.95
CA LEU A 139 10.91 14.82 -14.48
C LEU A 139 11.80 15.13 -13.26
N PRO A 140 12.60 16.22 -13.29
CA PRO A 140 13.20 16.77 -12.08
C PRO A 140 12.11 17.41 -11.20
N ASP A 141 12.44 17.70 -9.94
CA ASP A 141 11.48 18.27 -8.99
C ASP A 141 10.87 19.58 -9.50
N GLU A 142 11.72 20.45 -10.07
CA GLU A 142 11.30 21.65 -10.79
C GLU A 142 11.80 21.63 -12.24
N PHE A 143 10.94 22.08 -13.15
CA PHE A 143 11.25 22.17 -14.58
C PHE A 143 10.48 23.34 -15.20
N ASN A 144 10.96 23.82 -16.34
CA ASN A 144 10.36 24.92 -17.09
C ASN A 144 9.76 24.48 -18.43
N ALA A 145 9.12 25.41 -19.17
CA ALA A 145 8.55 25.10 -20.47
C ALA A 145 9.59 24.57 -21.48
N ALA A 146 10.82 25.10 -21.44
CA ALA A 146 11.92 24.66 -22.29
C ALA A 146 12.30 23.20 -22.04
N TYR A 147 12.39 22.80 -20.76
CA TYR A 147 12.62 21.42 -20.36
C TYR A 147 11.52 20.50 -20.91
N LEU A 148 10.24 20.88 -20.76
CA LEU A 148 9.13 20.07 -21.28
C LEU A 148 9.13 19.93 -22.79
N ARG A 149 9.50 20.98 -23.54
CA ARG A 149 9.62 20.91 -25.01
C ARG A 149 10.79 20.03 -25.44
N ALA A 150 11.90 20.08 -24.71
CA ALA A 150 13.07 19.24 -24.94
C ALA A 150 12.83 17.78 -24.51
N LEU A 151 11.88 17.55 -23.59
CA LEU A 151 11.41 16.24 -23.17
C LEU A 151 10.66 15.60 -24.36
N GLY A 152 11.42 15.00 -25.26
CA GLY A 152 10.88 14.24 -26.39
C GLY A 152 10.02 13.06 -25.94
N PRO A 153 9.46 12.28 -26.89
CA PRO A 153 8.64 11.11 -26.56
C PRO A 153 9.40 10.14 -25.65
N LEU A 154 8.91 9.96 -24.42
CA LEU A 154 9.45 8.97 -23.48
C LEU A 154 8.80 7.62 -23.74
N HIS A 155 9.46 6.54 -23.32
CA HIS A 155 8.83 5.22 -23.33
C HIS A 155 7.52 5.26 -22.53
N GLY A 156 6.40 4.88 -23.15
CA GLY A 156 5.06 4.96 -22.55
C GLY A 156 4.42 6.37 -22.51
N VAL A 157 5.14 7.44 -22.89
CA VAL A 157 4.63 8.82 -22.96
C VAL A 157 4.56 9.25 -24.42
N GLY A 158 3.41 8.99 -25.04
CA GLY A 158 3.14 9.42 -26.41
C GLY A 158 2.74 10.90 -26.51
N LYS A 159 2.57 11.37 -27.76
CA LYS A 159 2.16 12.75 -28.08
C LYS A 159 0.96 13.24 -27.25
N GLU A 160 -0.10 12.43 -27.16
CA GLU A 160 -1.32 12.77 -26.42
C GLU A 160 -1.09 12.92 -24.89
N THR A 161 -0.07 12.25 -24.35
CA THR A 161 0.33 12.40 -22.95
C THR A 161 1.17 13.66 -22.77
N MET A 162 2.08 13.95 -23.71
CA MET A 162 2.87 15.19 -23.70
C MET A 162 1.99 16.43 -23.80
N GLU A 163 0.97 16.41 -24.66
CA GLU A 163 -0.01 17.49 -24.77
C GLU A 163 -0.72 17.77 -23.43
N LYS A 164 -1.05 16.72 -22.67
CA LYS A 164 -1.62 16.84 -21.31
C LYS A 164 -0.63 17.38 -20.30
N LEU A 165 0.64 17.02 -20.42
CA LEU A 165 1.70 17.55 -19.56
C LEU A 165 1.91 19.06 -19.81
N HIS A 166 1.92 19.48 -21.08
CA HIS A 166 1.96 20.89 -21.46
C HIS A 166 0.71 21.66 -21.02
N GLU A 167 -0.49 21.07 -21.17
CA GLU A 167 -1.75 21.64 -20.67
C GLU A 167 -1.69 21.88 -19.16
N LEU A 168 -1.26 20.86 -18.42
CA LEU A 168 -1.14 20.91 -16.96
C LEU A 168 -0.10 21.94 -16.53
N TYR A 169 1.05 22.00 -17.21
CA TYR A 169 2.08 23.01 -16.96
C TYR A 169 1.55 24.44 -17.12
N ARG A 170 0.89 24.71 -18.25
CA ARG A 170 0.37 26.04 -18.56
C ARG A 170 -0.79 26.45 -17.66
N THR A 171 -1.73 25.55 -17.41
CA THR A 171 -3.02 25.91 -16.80
C THR A 171 -3.17 25.51 -15.34
N GLY A 172 -2.25 24.69 -14.80
CA GLY A 172 -2.36 24.10 -13.47
C GLY A 172 -3.50 23.07 -13.37
N ARG A 173 -4.20 22.80 -14.47
CA ARG A 173 -5.40 21.96 -14.53
C ARG A 173 -5.30 20.98 -15.68
N LEU A 174 -6.07 19.90 -15.57
CA LEU A 174 -6.11 18.86 -16.58
C LEU A 174 -7.57 18.61 -16.98
N ALA A 175 -8.02 19.22 -18.07
CA ALA A 175 -9.42 19.23 -18.50
C ALA A 175 -9.99 17.82 -18.68
N ARG A 176 -9.14 16.86 -19.12
CA ARG A 176 -9.56 15.46 -19.21
C ARG A 176 -9.87 14.86 -17.84
N TYR A 177 -9.07 15.17 -16.83
CA TYR A 177 -9.35 14.76 -15.46
C TYR A 177 -10.63 15.43 -14.95
N GLU A 178 -10.77 16.75 -15.10
CA GLU A 178 -11.98 17.48 -14.66
C GLU A 178 -13.25 16.91 -15.28
N LYS A 179 -13.23 16.63 -16.59
CA LYS A 179 -14.37 16.01 -17.28
C LYS A 179 -14.75 14.65 -16.70
N LEU A 180 -13.78 13.79 -16.43
CA LEU A 180 -14.03 12.47 -15.85
C LEU A 180 -14.41 12.55 -14.37
N ALA A 181 -13.82 13.49 -13.64
CA ALA A 181 -14.11 13.72 -12.23
C ALA A 181 -15.52 14.28 -12.03
N ASN A 182 -16.02 15.11 -12.95
CA ASN A 182 -17.35 15.73 -12.91
C ASN A 182 -18.42 14.97 -13.69
N ASP A 183 -18.08 13.79 -14.23
CA ASP A 183 -19.07 12.90 -14.83
C ASP A 183 -20.17 12.58 -13.77
N PRO A 184 -21.47 12.82 -14.06
CA PRO A 184 -22.54 12.64 -13.08
C PRO A 184 -22.59 11.23 -12.47
N MET A 185 -22.20 10.21 -13.23
CA MET A 185 -22.08 8.85 -12.74
C MET A 185 -20.95 8.73 -11.72
N MET A 186 -19.79 9.34 -12.00
CA MET A 186 -18.66 9.32 -11.08
C MET A 186 -18.91 10.11 -9.80
N VAL A 187 -19.62 11.23 -9.89
CA VAL A 187 -20.06 12.01 -8.73
C VAL A 187 -20.97 11.15 -7.85
N ALA A 188 -22.00 10.52 -8.44
CA ALA A 188 -22.92 9.64 -7.72
C ALA A 188 -22.22 8.43 -7.09
N LEU A 189 -21.29 7.79 -7.83
CA LEU A 189 -20.52 6.66 -7.33
C LEU A 189 -19.63 7.06 -6.14
N ARG A 190 -18.97 8.23 -6.19
CA ARG A 190 -18.15 8.70 -5.07
C ARG A 190 -19.00 8.97 -3.85
N ASP A 191 -20.13 9.63 -4.02
CA ASP A 191 -21.00 9.99 -2.90
C ASP A 191 -21.59 8.73 -2.24
N LEU A 192 -22.16 7.81 -3.01
CA LEU A 192 -22.72 6.57 -2.48
C LEU A 192 -21.68 5.66 -1.80
N LYS A 193 -20.43 5.67 -2.28
CA LYS A 193 -19.33 4.88 -1.68
C LYS A 193 -18.88 5.38 -0.30
N ARG A 194 -19.36 6.55 0.15
CA ARG A 194 -19.16 7.03 1.53
C ARG A 194 -19.97 6.21 2.55
N VAL A 195 -20.97 5.48 2.09
CA VAL A 195 -21.82 4.65 2.96
C VAL A 195 -21.18 3.28 3.18
N TRP A 196 -20.96 2.92 4.45
CA TRP A 196 -20.44 1.59 4.78
C TRP A 196 -21.37 0.48 4.24
N GLY A 197 -20.76 -0.53 3.61
CA GLY A 197 -21.48 -1.61 2.93
C GLY A 197 -21.92 -1.30 1.50
N VAL A 198 -21.75 -0.05 1.03
CA VAL A 198 -22.01 0.35 -0.37
C VAL A 198 -20.69 0.41 -1.14
N GLY A 199 -20.25 -0.76 -1.63
CA GLY A 199 -19.12 -0.86 -2.55
C GLY A 199 -19.47 -0.45 -3.98
N LYS A 200 -18.49 -0.49 -4.89
CA LYS A 200 -18.68 -0.14 -6.31
C LYS A 200 -19.88 -0.85 -6.94
N VAL A 201 -20.00 -2.17 -6.80
CA VAL A 201 -21.08 -2.96 -7.39
C VAL A 201 -22.45 -2.51 -6.90
N ARG A 202 -22.61 -2.32 -5.58
CA ARG A 202 -23.87 -1.88 -4.99
C ARG A 202 -24.22 -0.44 -5.38
N ALA A 203 -23.23 0.46 -5.41
CA ALA A 203 -23.43 1.84 -5.85
C ALA A 203 -23.94 1.89 -7.31
N TRP A 204 -23.34 1.11 -8.21
CA TRP A 204 -23.81 1.00 -9.59
C TRP A 204 -25.25 0.50 -9.68
N GLU A 205 -25.58 -0.56 -8.94
CA GLU A 205 -26.94 -1.10 -8.91
C GLU A 205 -27.97 -0.06 -8.42
N LEU A 206 -27.64 0.69 -7.36
CA LEU A 206 -28.47 1.78 -6.84
C LEU A 206 -28.72 2.87 -7.89
N ILE A 207 -27.70 3.23 -8.65
CA ILE A 207 -27.80 4.26 -9.69
C ILE A 207 -28.62 3.75 -10.87
N GLU A 208 -28.28 2.58 -11.44
CA GLU A 208 -28.87 2.08 -12.68
C GLU A 208 -30.29 1.55 -12.50
N LYS A 209 -30.52 0.71 -11.47
CA LYS A 209 -31.82 0.05 -11.28
C LYS A 209 -32.80 0.90 -10.49
N HIS A 210 -32.30 1.73 -9.59
CA HIS A 210 -33.15 2.48 -8.67
C HIS A 210 -33.09 3.99 -8.90
N GLY A 211 -32.17 4.52 -9.72
CA GLY A 211 -32.06 5.96 -9.97
C GLY A 211 -31.54 6.75 -8.78
N VAL A 212 -30.94 6.10 -7.77
CA VAL A 212 -30.38 6.73 -6.58
C VAL A 212 -28.98 7.24 -6.90
N ARG A 213 -28.77 8.56 -6.85
CA ARG A 213 -27.52 9.23 -7.24
C ARG A 213 -26.82 9.98 -6.10
N SER A 214 -27.38 9.98 -4.90
CA SER A 214 -26.74 10.56 -3.72
C SER A 214 -27.09 9.82 -2.45
N VAL A 215 -26.33 10.07 -1.38
CA VAL A 215 -26.60 9.51 -0.05
C VAL A 215 -27.94 9.97 0.49
N GLU A 216 -28.36 11.22 0.24
CA GLU A 216 -29.66 11.76 0.66
C GLU A 216 -30.81 11.00 0.00
N GLN A 217 -30.68 10.71 -1.30
CA GLN A 217 -31.66 9.90 -2.02
C GLN A 217 -31.72 8.46 -1.50
N LEU A 218 -30.59 7.92 -1.03
CA LEU A 218 -30.56 6.61 -0.40
C LEU A 218 -31.21 6.64 1.00
N LYS A 219 -30.92 7.65 1.82
CA LYS A 219 -31.56 7.88 3.14
C LYS A 219 -33.08 8.00 3.01
N ALA A 220 -33.58 8.64 1.95
CA ALA A 220 -35.00 8.77 1.66
C ALA A 220 -35.68 7.46 1.21
N ARG A 221 -34.91 6.39 0.92
CA ARG A 221 -35.41 5.11 0.40
C ARG A 221 -34.85 3.93 1.21
N PRO A 222 -35.19 3.83 2.51
CA PRO A 222 -34.63 2.83 3.42
C PRO A 222 -34.92 1.39 3.00
N SER A 223 -35.96 1.13 2.21
CA SER A 223 -36.27 -0.19 1.66
C SER A 223 -35.19 -0.73 0.71
N LEU A 224 -34.32 0.13 0.18
CA LEU A 224 -33.17 -0.28 -0.65
C LEU A 224 -31.95 -0.69 0.19
N VAL A 225 -31.99 -0.52 1.51
CA VAL A 225 -30.87 -0.85 2.40
C VAL A 225 -31.18 -2.17 3.09
N THR A 226 -30.56 -3.26 2.61
CA THR A 226 -30.87 -4.61 3.10
C THR A 226 -30.06 -5.02 4.32
N LYS A 227 -28.83 -4.50 4.47
CA LYS A 227 -27.94 -4.82 5.59
C LYS A 227 -28.24 -3.92 6.79
N GLU A 228 -28.52 -4.51 7.95
CA GLU A 228 -28.75 -3.76 9.20
C GLU A 228 -27.58 -2.84 9.56
N GLY A 229 -26.34 -3.32 9.45
CA GLY A 229 -25.16 -2.49 9.66
C GLY A 229 -25.11 -1.24 8.76
N THR A 230 -25.55 -1.35 7.50
CA THR A 230 -25.64 -0.19 6.60
C THR A 230 -26.76 0.77 7.03
N LYS A 231 -27.88 0.27 7.57
CA LYS A 231 -28.93 1.14 8.14
C LYS A 231 -28.41 1.92 9.35
N HIS A 232 -27.71 1.26 10.27
CA HIS A 232 -27.09 1.93 11.41
C HIS A 232 -26.06 2.97 10.98
N TYR A 233 -25.23 2.65 9.97
CA TYR A 233 -24.27 3.61 9.43
C TYR A 233 -24.96 4.84 8.82
N LEU A 234 -26.05 4.66 8.08
CA LEU A 234 -26.81 5.77 7.50
C LEU A 234 -27.47 6.66 8.55
N ALA A 235 -27.91 6.09 9.68
CA ALA A 235 -28.49 6.83 10.79
C ALA A 235 -27.50 7.81 11.42
N HIS A 236 -26.20 7.49 11.39
CA HIS A 236 -25.12 8.28 11.97
C HIS A 236 -24.14 8.82 10.91
N PHE A 237 -24.60 8.96 9.65
CA PHE A 237 -23.72 9.16 8.50
C PHE A 237 -22.81 10.39 8.61
N GLU A 238 -23.34 11.52 9.07
CA GLU A 238 -22.56 12.78 9.15
C GLU A 238 -21.42 12.65 10.15
N GLU A 239 -21.70 12.11 11.35
CA GLU A 239 -20.69 11.91 12.40
C GLU A 239 -19.62 10.90 11.96
N LEU A 240 -20.03 9.81 11.30
CA LEU A 240 -19.12 8.74 10.85
C LEU A 240 -18.28 9.11 9.63
N ASN A 241 -18.58 10.22 8.96
CA ASN A 241 -17.80 10.77 7.84
C ASN A 241 -17.07 12.07 8.20
N THR A 242 -17.03 12.42 9.49
CA THR A 242 -16.29 13.58 9.99
C THR A 242 -14.95 13.11 10.57
N PRO A 243 -13.80 13.54 10.00
CA PRO A 243 -12.49 13.24 10.57
C PRO A 243 -12.34 13.78 11.99
N PHE A 244 -11.60 13.07 12.83
CA PHE A 244 -11.47 13.39 14.25
C PHE A 244 -10.01 13.30 14.72
N PRO A 245 -9.62 14.05 15.77
CA PRO A 245 -8.22 14.19 16.15
C PRO A 245 -7.63 12.88 16.69
N ARG A 246 -6.34 12.64 16.44
CA ARG A 246 -5.60 11.46 16.95
C ARG A 246 -5.74 11.21 18.46
N ARG A 247 -5.91 12.27 19.26
CA ARG A 247 -6.11 12.18 20.72
C ARG A 247 -7.39 11.42 21.08
N GLU A 248 -8.41 11.47 20.22
CA GLU A 248 -9.63 10.70 20.42
C GLU A 248 -9.39 9.22 20.10
N VAL A 249 -8.53 8.87 19.11
CA VAL A 249 -8.09 7.48 18.89
C VAL A 249 -7.36 6.92 20.12
N GLU A 250 -6.49 7.70 20.76
CA GLU A 250 -5.80 7.32 22.01
C GLU A 250 -6.80 6.96 23.13
N GLN A 251 -7.90 7.70 23.23
CA GLN A 251 -8.98 7.42 24.19
C GLN A 251 -9.73 6.14 23.84
N HIS A 252 -10.03 5.90 22.57
CA HIS A 252 -10.66 4.67 22.10
C HIS A 252 -9.76 3.44 22.33
N GLU A 253 -8.46 3.54 22.04
CA GLU A 253 -7.49 2.48 22.30
C GLU A 253 -7.44 2.14 23.80
N ALA A 254 -7.31 3.14 24.67
CA ALA A 254 -7.28 2.95 26.12
C ALA A 254 -8.57 2.29 26.63
N ARG A 255 -9.73 2.72 26.11
CA ARG A 255 -11.04 2.16 26.50
C ARG A 255 -11.18 0.71 26.05
N VAL A 256 -10.79 0.38 24.82
CA VAL A 256 -10.83 -1.01 24.35
C VAL A 256 -9.82 -1.87 25.08
N ALA A 257 -8.61 -1.38 25.38
CA ALA A 257 -7.61 -2.12 26.15
C ALA A 257 -8.07 -2.40 27.60
N GLU A 258 -8.83 -1.50 28.23
CA GLU A 258 -9.48 -1.74 29.52
C GLU A 258 -10.54 -2.84 29.42
N LEU A 259 -11.48 -2.72 28.47
CA LEU A 259 -12.59 -3.67 28.30
C LEU A 259 -12.10 -5.05 27.83
N ALA A 260 -11.05 -5.09 27.00
CA ALA A 260 -10.38 -6.30 26.56
C ALA A 260 -9.78 -7.07 27.73
N ARG A 261 -9.07 -6.38 28.65
CA ARG A 261 -8.52 -7.01 29.86
C ARG A 261 -9.59 -7.54 30.80
N ARG A 262 -10.75 -6.87 30.85
CA ARG A 262 -11.93 -7.36 31.60
C ARG A 262 -12.53 -8.62 30.98
N ALA A 263 -12.54 -8.71 29.65
CA ALA A 263 -13.00 -9.90 28.94
C ALA A 263 -12.01 -11.07 29.10
N HIS A 264 -10.70 -10.78 29.03
CA HIS A 264 -9.65 -11.78 29.24
C HIS A 264 -8.32 -11.11 29.68
N PRO A 265 -7.67 -11.55 30.78
CA PRO A 265 -6.49 -10.86 31.36
C PRO A 265 -5.30 -10.70 30.41
N ARG A 266 -5.14 -11.61 29.44
CA ARG A 266 -4.05 -11.61 28.44
C ARG A 266 -4.44 -10.96 27.11
N LEU A 267 -5.69 -10.53 26.94
CA LEU A 267 -6.09 -9.86 25.71
C LEU A 267 -5.48 -8.45 25.69
N ARG A 268 -4.85 -8.13 24.56
CA ARG A 268 -4.22 -6.84 24.26
C ARG A 268 -4.89 -6.21 23.05
N ALA A 269 -4.83 -4.90 22.99
CA ALA A 269 -5.28 -4.10 21.88
C ALA A 269 -4.20 -3.06 21.55
N LEU A 270 -3.98 -2.82 20.27
CA LEU A 270 -3.07 -1.80 19.76
C LEU A 270 -3.76 -1.03 18.62
N ALA A 271 -3.73 0.30 18.68
CA ALA A 271 -4.18 1.13 17.58
C ALA A 271 -3.16 1.15 16.43
N THR A 272 -3.69 0.98 15.22
CA THR A 272 -2.93 0.86 13.97
C THR A 272 -3.40 1.94 12.97
N GLY A 273 -3.48 1.63 11.69
CA GLY A 273 -4.00 2.54 10.69
C GLY A 273 -3.25 3.86 10.56
N SER A 274 -3.97 4.90 10.16
CA SER A 274 -3.47 6.28 10.05
C SER A 274 -2.92 6.83 11.37
N TYR A 275 -3.55 6.49 12.49
CA TYR A 275 -3.11 6.87 13.82
C TYR A 275 -1.65 6.44 14.09
N ARG A 276 -1.33 5.16 13.85
CA ARG A 276 0.03 4.64 14.08
C ARG A 276 1.06 5.19 13.08
N ARG A 277 0.61 5.68 11.91
CA ARG A 277 1.45 6.43 10.95
C ARG A 277 1.63 7.91 11.32
N GLY A 278 1.01 8.39 12.40
CA GLY A 278 1.21 9.74 12.91
C GLY A 278 0.29 10.81 12.31
N GLU A 279 -0.78 10.41 11.61
CA GLU A 279 -1.77 11.37 11.11
C GLU A 279 -2.40 12.17 12.26
N GLN A 280 -2.64 13.47 12.02
CA GLN A 280 -3.24 14.35 13.03
C GLN A 280 -4.74 14.12 13.18
N TYR A 281 -5.40 13.73 12.07
CA TYR A 281 -6.81 13.41 11.99
C TYR A 281 -7.00 12.02 11.39
N CYS A 282 -7.97 11.28 11.91
CA CYS A 282 -8.30 9.91 11.52
C CYS A 282 -9.76 9.83 11.08
N ASP A 283 -10.07 8.88 10.20
CA ASP A 283 -11.44 8.62 9.70
C ASP A 283 -12.15 7.53 10.52
N ASP A 284 -11.38 6.69 11.20
CA ASP A 284 -11.83 5.53 11.97
C ASP A 284 -10.81 5.11 13.04
N VAL A 285 -11.22 4.17 13.88
CA VAL A 285 -10.37 3.55 14.91
C VAL A 285 -10.02 2.13 14.45
N ASP A 286 -8.79 1.94 13.97
CA ASP A 286 -8.25 0.62 13.61
C ASP A 286 -7.51 -0.02 14.79
N LEU A 287 -8.03 -1.14 15.31
CA LEU A 287 -7.40 -1.90 16.39
C LEU A 287 -7.01 -3.31 15.95
N VAL A 288 -5.79 -3.70 16.29
CA VAL A 288 -5.35 -5.10 16.24
C VAL A 288 -5.31 -5.64 17.67
N LEU A 289 -5.95 -6.79 17.89
CA LEU A 289 -6.03 -7.48 19.16
C LEU A 289 -5.38 -8.86 19.08
N TRP A 290 -4.79 -9.29 20.18
CA TRP A 290 -4.23 -10.63 20.34
C TRP A 290 -4.23 -11.04 21.80
N ILE A 291 -4.16 -12.34 22.05
CA ILE A 291 -3.93 -12.88 23.38
C ILE A 291 -2.42 -13.05 23.54
N GLU A 292 -1.79 -12.32 24.46
CA GLU A 292 -0.39 -12.55 24.79
C GLU A 292 -0.18 -14.01 25.21
N PRO A 293 0.95 -14.68 24.90
CA PRO A 293 1.21 -16.03 25.39
C PRO A 293 1.23 -16.07 26.92
N ALA A 294 0.84 -17.19 27.52
CA ALA A 294 1.04 -17.38 28.95
C ALA A 294 2.54 -17.29 29.27
N ALA A 295 2.91 -16.56 30.33
CA ALA A 295 4.27 -16.61 30.84
C ALA A 295 4.62 -18.07 31.17
N ALA A 296 5.81 -18.53 30.76
CA ALA A 296 6.30 -19.85 31.12
C ALA A 296 6.32 -19.97 32.66
N GLY A 297 5.42 -20.78 33.23
CA GLY A 297 5.33 -21.02 34.68
C GLY A 297 4.22 -20.28 35.45
N ALA A 298 3.24 -19.64 34.80
CA ALA A 298 2.11 -19.05 35.52
C ALA A 298 1.20 -20.15 36.16
N PRO A 299 0.89 -20.09 37.46
CA PRO A 299 -0.01 -21.05 38.08
C PRO A 299 -1.42 -20.91 37.52
N ALA A 300 -2.06 -22.04 37.23
CA ALA A 300 -3.47 -22.07 36.84
C ALA A 300 -4.30 -21.36 37.92
N LEU A 301 -5.04 -20.34 37.53
CA LEU A 301 -5.94 -19.61 38.42
C LEU A 301 -7.08 -20.55 38.81
N GLY A 302 -6.97 -21.17 39.99
CA GLY A 302 -8.00 -22.04 40.55
C GLY A 302 -9.29 -21.27 40.82
N MET A 303 -10.38 -21.68 40.19
CA MET A 303 -11.72 -21.39 40.70
C MET A 303 -12.00 -22.27 41.93
N GLY A 304 -12.72 -21.71 42.90
CA GLY A 304 -12.91 -22.26 44.25
C GLY A 304 -13.55 -23.66 44.33
N PRO A 305 -13.49 -24.30 45.50
CA PRO A 305 -13.83 -25.70 45.66
C PRO A 305 -15.33 -25.96 45.53
N ASP A 306 -15.70 -26.84 44.59
CA ASP A 306 -17.03 -27.43 44.47
C ASP A 306 -17.16 -28.59 45.48
N PRO A 307 -18.20 -28.63 46.35
CA PRO A 307 -18.28 -29.60 47.43
C PRO A 307 -19.09 -30.83 47.02
N ASN A 308 -18.48 -31.82 46.35
CA ASN A 308 -19.01 -33.19 46.37
C ASN A 308 -18.01 -34.25 45.88
N PRO A 309 -17.56 -35.21 46.72
CA PRO A 309 -16.77 -36.34 46.25
C PRO A 309 -17.62 -37.60 46.20
N ARG A 310 -17.86 -38.16 45.00
CA ARG A 310 -18.18 -39.58 44.85
C ARG A 310 -17.43 -40.21 43.67
N SER A 311 -16.66 -41.23 44.03
CA SER A 311 -16.02 -42.33 43.29
C SER A 311 -16.59 -42.64 41.90
N SER A 312 -15.84 -43.11 40.91
CA SER A 312 -14.82 -44.16 40.96
C SER A 312 -13.95 -44.14 39.68
N ALA A 313 -12.75 -44.69 39.82
CA ALA A 313 -11.68 -44.77 38.84
C ALA A 313 -12.08 -45.41 37.49
N GLU A 314 -11.58 -44.82 36.40
CA GLU A 314 -11.06 -45.55 35.25
C GLU A 314 -10.00 -44.70 34.52
N SER A 315 -8.93 -45.37 34.15
CA SER A 315 -7.69 -44.81 33.62
C SER A 315 -7.83 -44.32 32.19
N SER A 316 -7.55 -43.05 31.94
CA SER A 316 -7.06 -42.58 30.65
C SER A 316 -5.98 -41.52 30.87
N SER A 317 -4.94 -41.60 30.04
CA SER A 317 -3.80 -40.68 30.02
C SER A 317 -4.29 -39.24 29.88
N ALA A 318 -4.23 -38.49 30.98
CA ALA A 318 -4.60 -37.09 31.03
C ALA A 318 -3.61 -36.26 30.20
N GLU A 319 -3.99 -35.92 28.98
CA GLU A 319 -3.60 -34.63 28.43
C GLU A 319 -4.12 -33.57 29.41
N SER A 320 -3.23 -32.75 29.95
CA SER A 320 -3.63 -31.64 30.80
C SER A 320 -4.45 -30.66 29.94
N GLU A 321 -5.77 -30.79 29.98
CA GLU A 321 -6.69 -29.77 29.46
C GLU A 321 -6.34 -28.46 30.16
N SER A 322 -5.71 -27.55 29.41
CA SER A 322 -5.42 -26.23 29.96
C SER A 322 -6.74 -25.53 30.24
N SER A 323 -6.93 -25.08 31.47
CA SER A 323 -8.09 -24.30 31.92
C SER A 323 -8.20 -22.90 31.26
N ASP A 324 -7.45 -22.64 30.20
CA ASP A 324 -7.52 -21.43 29.41
C ASP A 324 -8.59 -21.62 28.32
N PRO A 325 -9.76 -20.94 28.42
CA PRO A 325 -10.87 -21.11 27.47
C PRO A 325 -10.52 -20.71 26.02
N LEU A 326 -9.32 -20.14 25.81
CA LEU A 326 -8.77 -19.73 24.52
C LEU A 326 -7.54 -20.56 24.10
N SER A 327 -7.40 -21.75 24.67
CA SER A 327 -6.35 -22.71 24.33
C SER A 327 -6.46 -23.19 22.88
N ARG A 328 -5.64 -22.57 22.03
CA ARG A 328 -5.31 -22.89 20.64
C ARG A 328 -6.46 -22.70 19.64
N ASP A 329 -6.29 -21.61 18.89
CA ASP A 329 -6.74 -21.47 17.50
C ASP A 329 -8.20 -21.08 17.23
N ASP A 330 -9.00 -20.78 18.26
CA ASP A 330 -10.32 -20.19 18.06
C ASP A 330 -10.33 -18.68 18.34
N TYR A 331 -9.65 -17.91 17.46
CA TYR A 331 -9.64 -16.46 17.54
C TYR A 331 -11.03 -15.84 17.29
N THR A 332 -11.96 -16.62 16.73
CA THR A 332 -13.38 -16.26 16.64
C THR A 332 -14.01 -16.09 18.02
N ARG A 333 -13.68 -16.96 18.98
CA ARG A 333 -14.15 -16.87 20.38
C ARG A 333 -13.69 -15.60 21.10
N VAL A 334 -12.60 -14.97 20.69
CA VAL A 334 -12.18 -13.69 21.29
C VAL A 334 -13.23 -12.60 21.09
N ILE A 335 -13.86 -12.56 19.91
CA ILE A 335 -14.94 -11.62 19.63
C ILE A 335 -16.18 -11.98 20.46
N GLU A 336 -16.49 -13.26 20.60
CA GLU A 336 -17.62 -13.72 21.43
C GLU A 336 -17.46 -13.34 22.91
N LEU A 337 -16.22 -13.33 23.44
CA LEU A 337 -15.92 -12.87 24.79
C LEU A 337 -15.93 -11.33 24.92
N LEU A 338 -15.42 -10.64 23.90
CA LEU A 338 -15.24 -9.18 23.93
C LEU A 338 -16.56 -8.42 23.72
N LEU A 339 -17.38 -8.83 22.74
CA LEU A 339 -18.58 -8.08 22.35
C LEU A 339 -19.58 -7.87 23.50
N PRO A 340 -19.89 -8.87 24.35
CA PRO A 340 -20.78 -8.66 25.50
C PRO A 340 -20.26 -7.59 26.45
N VAL A 341 -18.94 -7.54 26.69
CA VAL A 341 -18.30 -6.55 27.57
C VAL A 341 -18.37 -5.15 26.94
N LEU A 342 -18.10 -5.03 25.63
CA LEU A 342 -18.22 -3.76 24.91
C LEU A 342 -19.66 -3.23 24.93
N LYS A 343 -20.65 -4.09 24.68
CA LYS A 343 -22.09 -3.75 24.69
C LYS A 343 -22.58 -3.36 26.08
N ALA A 344 -22.27 -4.17 27.09
CA ALA A 344 -22.68 -3.90 28.48
C ALA A 344 -22.09 -2.59 29.03
N SER A 345 -20.93 -2.18 28.52
CA SER A 345 -20.31 -0.90 28.88
C SER A 345 -20.92 0.33 28.19
N GLY A 346 -21.82 0.13 27.22
CA GLY A 346 -22.37 1.19 26.36
C GLY A 346 -21.40 1.74 25.32
N TYR A 347 -20.19 1.18 25.22
CA TYR A 347 -19.16 1.62 24.28
C TYR A 347 -19.48 1.22 22.83
N LEU A 348 -19.87 -0.05 22.60
CA LEU A 348 -20.32 -0.53 21.29
C LEU A 348 -21.82 -0.26 21.13
N VAL A 349 -22.17 0.58 20.17
CA VAL A 349 -23.55 1.04 19.92
C VAL A 349 -24.22 0.16 18.87
N HIS A 350 -23.55 -0.08 17.75
CA HIS A 350 -24.07 -0.89 16.65
C HIS A 350 -22.98 -1.78 16.07
N GLU A 351 -23.37 -2.99 15.63
CA GLU A 351 -22.51 -3.87 14.87
C GLU A 351 -22.73 -3.61 13.37
N LEU A 352 -21.64 -3.44 12.62
CA LEU A 352 -21.73 -3.29 11.16
C LEU A 352 -21.70 -4.66 10.48
N THR A 353 -20.85 -5.57 10.96
CA THR A 353 -20.61 -6.90 10.34
C THR A 353 -21.66 -7.97 10.64
N GLY A 354 -22.68 -7.68 11.44
CA GLY A 354 -23.58 -8.70 12.01
C GLY A 354 -22.92 -9.50 13.14
N MET A 355 -23.65 -10.47 13.71
CA MET A 355 -23.19 -11.22 14.89
C MET A 355 -21.91 -12.02 14.61
N GLY A 356 -20.89 -11.83 15.44
CA GLY A 356 -19.67 -12.66 15.46
C GLY A 356 -18.51 -12.20 14.56
N GLY A 357 -18.71 -11.16 13.74
CA GLY A 357 -17.69 -10.69 12.79
C GLY A 357 -17.53 -11.63 11.58
N PHE A 358 -16.47 -11.41 10.80
CA PHE A 358 -16.08 -12.29 9.70
C PHE A 358 -14.60 -12.63 9.80
N GLY A 359 -14.27 -13.91 9.66
CA GLY A 359 -12.90 -14.41 9.66
C GLY A 359 -12.50 -15.03 8.33
N ASN A 360 -11.27 -15.50 8.25
CA ASN A 360 -10.83 -16.35 7.16
C ASN A 360 -11.38 -17.78 7.30
N PRO A 361 -11.48 -18.55 6.20
CA PRO A 361 -12.06 -19.90 6.22
C PRO A 361 -11.34 -20.88 7.15
N ASP A 362 -10.07 -20.63 7.46
CA ASP A 362 -9.20 -21.38 8.36
C ASP A 362 -9.32 -20.94 9.84
N GLY A 363 -10.14 -19.94 10.16
CA GLY A 363 -10.42 -19.52 11.53
C GLY A 363 -9.24 -18.86 12.26
N THR A 364 -8.15 -18.55 11.55
CA THR A 364 -6.92 -18.05 12.15
C THR A 364 -6.96 -16.56 12.48
N HIS A 365 -7.92 -15.79 11.95
CA HIS A 365 -8.19 -14.42 12.39
C HIS A 365 -9.66 -14.05 12.20
N THR A 366 -10.13 -13.05 12.95
CA THR A 366 -11.49 -12.51 12.80
C THR A 366 -11.49 -10.98 12.79
N THR A 367 -12.41 -10.40 12.03
CA THR A 367 -12.64 -8.96 11.94
C THR A 367 -14.07 -8.64 12.37
N HIS A 368 -14.19 -7.67 13.28
CA HIS A 368 -15.46 -7.10 13.69
C HIS A 368 -15.43 -5.60 13.40
N MET A 369 -16.45 -5.09 12.70
CA MET A 369 -16.60 -3.64 12.49
C MET A 369 -17.85 -3.16 13.21
N GLY A 370 -17.76 -2.00 13.84
CA GLY A 370 -18.84 -1.46 14.64
C GLY A 370 -18.87 0.06 14.65
N ILE A 371 -19.91 0.57 15.32
CA ILE A 371 -20.06 1.98 15.67
C ILE A 371 -19.93 2.08 17.19
N VAL A 372 -19.00 2.91 17.65
CA VAL A 372 -18.68 3.10 19.07
C VAL A 372 -18.84 4.54 19.50
N ARG A 373 -18.91 4.75 20.82
CA ARG A 373 -18.89 6.06 21.45
C ARG A 373 -18.14 6.00 22.78
N LEU A 374 -17.39 7.05 23.13
CA LEU A 374 -16.70 7.13 24.43
C LEU A 374 -17.67 7.45 25.58
N GLY A 375 -18.77 8.16 25.30
CA GLY A 375 -19.84 8.41 26.28
C GLY A 375 -21.13 8.92 25.64
N PRO A 376 -22.22 9.09 26.43
CA PRO A 376 -23.57 9.46 25.96
C PRO A 376 -23.69 10.80 25.22
N ASP A 377 -22.70 11.68 25.32
CA ASP A 377 -22.66 12.98 24.65
C ASP A 377 -21.53 13.08 23.62
N THR A 378 -20.80 11.99 23.36
CA THR A 378 -19.74 11.96 22.34
C THR A 378 -20.28 11.50 21.00
N GLN A 379 -19.62 11.93 19.92
CA GLN A 379 -19.94 11.49 18.56
C GLN A 379 -19.70 9.98 18.37
N HIS A 380 -20.40 9.42 17.39
CA HIS A 380 -20.24 8.07 16.92
C HIS A 380 -18.99 7.95 16.05
N ARG A 381 -18.18 6.91 16.31
CA ARG A 381 -16.99 6.58 15.52
C ARG A 381 -17.08 5.18 14.95
N ARG A 382 -16.52 4.99 13.76
CA ARG A 382 -16.30 3.65 13.22
C ARG A 382 -15.11 3.03 13.94
N ILE A 383 -15.26 1.77 14.32
CA ILE A 383 -14.18 0.95 14.84
C ILE A 383 -14.02 -0.32 14.00
N ASP A 384 -12.78 -0.68 13.75
CA ASP A 384 -12.36 -1.92 13.12
C ASP A 384 -11.53 -2.70 14.14
N ILE A 385 -12.07 -3.81 14.65
CA ILE A 385 -11.40 -4.71 15.60
C ILE A 385 -10.95 -5.94 14.84
N LYS A 386 -9.64 -6.18 14.81
CA LYS A 386 -9.03 -7.30 14.08
C LYS A 386 -8.25 -8.17 15.04
N VAL A 387 -8.68 -9.43 15.21
CA VAL A 387 -8.04 -10.36 16.16
C VAL A 387 -7.12 -11.30 15.39
N TYR A 388 -5.85 -11.35 15.79
CA TYR A 388 -4.82 -12.18 15.16
C TYR A 388 -4.08 -13.06 16.17
N PRO A 389 -3.47 -14.17 15.70
CA PRO A 389 -2.61 -15.02 16.51
C PRO A 389 -1.41 -14.26 17.04
N SER A 390 -1.03 -14.51 18.30
CA SER A 390 0.18 -13.92 18.86
C SER A 390 1.45 -14.31 18.09
N ALA A 391 1.46 -15.47 17.43
CA ALA A 391 2.60 -15.94 16.65
C ALA A 391 2.86 -15.11 15.38
N THR A 392 1.84 -14.42 14.86
CA THR A 392 1.88 -13.69 13.58
C THR A 392 1.50 -12.21 13.75
N ILE A 393 1.38 -11.76 15.01
CA ILE A 393 0.86 -10.45 15.36
C ILE A 393 1.67 -9.29 14.78
N SER A 394 2.99 -9.43 14.70
CA SER A 394 3.88 -8.43 14.10
C SER A 394 3.54 -8.17 12.62
N ALA A 395 3.22 -9.23 11.87
CA ALA A 395 2.83 -9.13 10.47
C ALA A 395 1.44 -8.50 10.32
N ALA A 396 0.51 -8.81 11.23
CA ALA A 396 -0.78 -8.15 11.29
C ALA A 396 -0.65 -6.66 11.61
N ILE A 397 0.13 -6.29 12.64
CA ILE A 397 0.41 -4.90 13.00
C ILE A 397 1.04 -4.16 11.82
N LEU A 398 2.05 -4.73 11.16
CA LEU A 398 2.66 -4.17 9.95
C LEU A 398 1.62 -3.93 8.86
N HIS A 399 0.79 -4.93 8.58
CA HIS A 399 -0.25 -4.85 7.55
C HIS A 399 -1.30 -3.77 7.88
N PHE A 400 -1.85 -3.75 9.09
CA PHE A 400 -2.91 -2.80 9.43
C PHE A 400 -2.39 -1.40 9.77
N THR A 401 -1.08 -1.25 10.03
CA THR A 401 -0.43 0.07 10.06
C THR A 401 -0.41 0.70 8.66
N GLY A 402 -0.18 -0.10 7.62
CA GLY A 402 -0.09 0.40 6.24
C GLY A 402 1.12 1.33 6.01
N SER A 403 1.08 2.23 5.02
CA SER A 403 -0.07 2.52 4.16
C SER A 403 -0.44 1.36 3.22
N ALA A 404 -1.63 1.42 2.61
CA ALA A 404 -2.02 0.44 1.59
C ALA A 404 -1.07 0.41 0.38
N GLN A 405 -0.41 1.53 0.06
CA GLN A 405 0.60 1.56 -1.00
C GLN A 405 1.87 0.85 -0.56
N PHE A 406 2.41 1.25 0.60
CA PHE A 406 3.59 0.66 1.21
C PHE A 406 3.47 -0.87 1.29
N ASN A 407 2.36 -1.37 1.84
CA ASN A 407 2.11 -2.82 1.94
C ASN A 407 2.13 -3.54 0.60
N ARG A 408 1.53 -2.95 -0.45
CA ARG A 408 1.53 -3.57 -1.78
C ARG A 408 2.94 -3.72 -2.33
N PHE A 409 3.79 -2.73 -2.12
CA PHE A 409 5.18 -2.78 -2.58
C PHE A 409 6.05 -3.67 -1.71
N LEU A 410 5.88 -3.64 -0.38
CA LEU A 410 6.59 -4.54 0.53
C LEU A 410 6.24 -6.01 0.26
N SER A 411 4.96 -6.34 0.10
CA SER A 411 4.52 -7.70 -0.27
C SER A 411 5.01 -8.13 -1.65
N ARG A 412 5.24 -7.17 -2.58
CA ARG A 412 5.85 -7.46 -3.88
C ARG A 412 7.34 -7.74 -3.74
N ALA A 413 8.07 -6.90 -3.01
CA ALA A 413 9.50 -7.11 -2.73
C ALA A 413 9.72 -8.46 -2.05
N ALA A 414 8.92 -8.79 -1.04
CA ALA A 414 8.96 -10.10 -0.38
C ALA A 414 8.88 -11.27 -1.38
N ARG A 415 7.98 -11.19 -2.38
CA ARG A 415 7.86 -12.22 -3.43
C ARG A 415 9.08 -12.32 -4.33
N GLU A 416 9.65 -11.19 -4.72
CA GLU A 416 10.89 -11.15 -5.51
C GLU A 416 12.08 -11.72 -4.72
N LEU A 417 12.01 -11.64 -3.39
CA LEU A 417 12.99 -12.20 -2.45
C LEU A 417 12.70 -13.66 -2.03
N GLY A 418 11.67 -14.31 -2.60
CA GLY A 418 11.35 -15.72 -2.29
C GLY A 418 10.49 -15.93 -1.04
N TYR A 419 9.73 -14.90 -0.63
CA TYR A 419 8.82 -14.95 0.50
C TYR A 419 7.38 -14.56 0.13
N TYR A 420 6.43 -14.96 0.95
CA TYR A 420 5.06 -14.48 0.90
C TYR A 420 4.77 -13.72 2.19
N LEU A 421 4.39 -12.44 2.09
CA LEU A 421 4.04 -11.60 3.23
C LEU A 421 2.56 -11.19 3.16
N SER A 422 1.80 -11.54 4.19
CA SER A 422 0.42 -11.08 4.45
C SER A 422 0.24 -10.72 5.92
N SER A 423 -0.96 -10.28 6.31
CA SER A 423 -1.33 -10.10 7.72
C SER A 423 -1.22 -11.39 8.54
N ASP A 424 -1.30 -12.55 7.88
CA ASP A 424 -1.19 -13.87 8.53
C ASP A 424 0.27 -14.27 8.82
N GLY A 425 1.26 -13.49 8.39
CA GLY A 425 2.67 -13.79 8.64
C GLY A 425 3.59 -13.62 7.42
N LEU A 426 4.87 -13.91 7.66
CA LEU A 426 5.89 -14.06 6.64
C LEU A 426 6.15 -15.56 6.40
N PHE A 427 6.11 -16.01 5.15
CA PHE A 427 6.27 -17.41 4.79
C PHE A 427 7.40 -17.56 3.77
N LYS A 428 8.29 -18.53 3.96
CA LYS A 428 9.32 -18.86 2.98
C LYS A 428 8.70 -19.66 1.83
N LEU A 429 8.86 -19.19 0.60
CA LEU A 429 8.34 -19.88 -0.56
C LEU A 429 9.28 -21.02 -1.00
N PRO A 430 8.75 -22.08 -1.61
CA PRO A 430 9.57 -23.10 -2.26
C PRO A 430 10.47 -22.49 -3.35
N PRO A 431 11.64 -23.09 -3.63
CA PRO A 431 12.46 -22.69 -4.76
C PRO A 431 11.65 -22.65 -6.06
N ASN A 432 11.92 -21.65 -6.91
CA ASN A 432 11.25 -21.45 -8.21
C ASN A 432 9.72 -21.26 -8.13
N HIS A 433 9.16 -20.95 -6.96
CA HIS A 433 7.74 -20.63 -6.86
C HIS A 433 7.39 -19.38 -7.69
N PRO A 434 6.36 -19.43 -8.56
CA PRO A 434 6.01 -18.29 -9.41
C PRO A 434 5.65 -17.06 -8.58
N THR A 435 6.22 -15.89 -8.92
CA THR A 435 6.02 -14.64 -8.15
C THR A 435 4.55 -14.22 -8.04
N ARG A 436 3.73 -14.55 -9.04
CA ARG A 436 2.29 -14.21 -9.08
C ARG A 436 1.38 -15.31 -8.52
N ALA A 437 1.91 -16.49 -8.19
CA ALA A 437 1.10 -17.57 -7.65
C ALA A 437 0.64 -17.26 -6.21
N PRO A 438 -0.51 -17.82 -5.77
CA PRO A 438 -0.94 -17.75 -4.37
C PRO A 438 0.06 -18.47 -3.45
N ARG A 439 -0.02 -18.20 -2.14
CA ARG A 439 0.76 -18.92 -1.14
C ARG A 439 0.41 -20.41 -1.22
N PRO A 440 1.40 -21.32 -1.26
CA PRO A 440 1.15 -22.74 -1.09
C PRO A 440 0.45 -23.03 0.25
N PRO A 441 -0.50 -23.97 0.29
CA PRO A 441 -1.12 -24.38 1.56
C PRO A 441 -0.07 -24.98 2.51
N ASN A 442 -0.36 -24.97 3.81
CA ASN A 442 0.42 -25.63 4.87
C ASN A 442 1.86 -25.10 5.08
N LEU A 443 2.19 -23.92 4.56
CA LEU A 443 3.42 -23.24 4.97
C LEU A 443 3.25 -22.66 6.38
N ALA A 444 4.17 -23.02 7.28
CA ALA A 444 4.26 -22.43 8.61
C ALA A 444 4.83 -21.00 8.51
N PRO A 445 4.30 -20.04 9.30
CA PRO A 445 4.86 -18.70 9.34
C PRO A 445 6.24 -18.71 9.99
N LEU A 446 7.15 -17.86 9.49
CA LEU A 446 8.43 -17.59 10.11
C LEU A 446 8.21 -16.82 11.41
N ARG A 447 8.95 -17.20 12.44
CA ARG A 447 8.90 -16.54 13.75
C ARG A 447 9.50 -15.13 13.64
N CYS A 448 8.64 -14.13 13.69
CA CYS A 448 8.99 -12.70 13.70
C CYS A 448 8.29 -12.03 14.89
N PRO A 449 8.87 -12.01 16.10
CA PRO A 449 8.26 -11.37 17.27
C PRO A 449 7.97 -9.88 17.09
N GLU A 450 8.82 -9.17 16.35
CA GLU A 450 8.72 -7.74 16.08
C GLU A 450 8.55 -7.45 14.58
N GLU A 451 8.08 -6.25 14.24
CA GLU A 451 8.01 -5.82 12.84
C GLU A 451 9.41 -5.80 12.19
N ARG A 452 10.44 -5.43 12.95
CA ARG A 452 11.83 -5.37 12.48
C ARG A 452 12.35 -6.72 11.98
N ASP A 453 12.00 -7.81 12.66
CA ASP A 453 12.39 -9.16 12.25
C ASP A 453 11.91 -9.49 10.83
N ILE A 454 10.74 -8.99 10.43
CA ILE A 454 10.21 -9.19 9.06
C ILE A 454 11.13 -8.52 8.04
N PHE A 455 11.60 -7.31 8.31
CA PHE A 455 12.51 -6.58 7.41
C PHE A 455 13.89 -7.24 7.36
N ASP A 456 14.39 -7.71 8.52
CA ASP A 456 15.67 -8.41 8.60
C ASP A 456 15.64 -9.73 7.81
N GLN A 457 14.54 -10.51 7.89
CA GLN A 457 14.34 -11.72 7.09
C GLN A 457 14.28 -11.45 5.58
N LEU A 458 13.78 -10.28 5.20
CA LEU A 458 13.73 -9.83 3.81
C LEU A 458 15.03 -9.17 3.34
N GLY A 459 15.98 -8.88 4.24
CA GLY A 459 17.17 -8.10 3.90
C GLY A 459 16.85 -6.67 3.46
N LEU A 460 15.81 -6.07 4.05
CA LEU A 460 15.38 -4.69 3.77
C LEU A 460 15.65 -3.80 4.98
N LEU A 461 15.81 -2.50 4.76
CA LEU A 461 15.92 -1.53 5.84
C LEU A 461 14.57 -1.39 6.56
N TYR A 462 14.58 -1.51 7.89
CA TYR A 462 13.36 -1.30 8.69
C TYR A 462 12.80 0.11 8.55
N VAL A 463 11.49 0.21 8.34
CA VAL A 463 10.77 1.48 8.16
C VAL A 463 9.84 1.73 9.33
N GLU A 464 10.10 2.80 10.06
CA GLU A 464 9.25 3.27 11.14
C GLU A 464 7.81 3.54 10.65
N PRO A 465 6.78 3.28 11.46
CA PRO A 465 5.37 3.49 11.08
C PRO A 465 5.07 4.84 10.43
N THR A 466 5.64 5.92 10.95
CA THR A 466 5.44 7.30 10.47
C THR A 466 6.06 7.58 9.10
N ARG A 467 6.88 6.67 8.59
CA ARG A 467 7.56 6.77 7.29
C ARG A 467 6.98 5.82 6.24
N ARG A 468 5.90 5.08 6.52
CA ARG A 468 5.35 4.08 5.59
C ARG A 468 4.38 4.70 4.58
N LYS A 469 4.89 5.45 3.60
CA LYS A 469 4.06 6.15 2.60
C LYS A 469 3.82 5.29 1.38
N ASP A 470 4.86 4.86 0.67
CA ASP A 470 4.72 4.15 -0.61
C ASP A 470 5.97 3.30 -0.98
N LYS A 471 6.21 3.08 -2.28
CA LYS A 471 7.35 2.31 -2.79
C LYS A 471 8.71 2.94 -2.49
N SER A 472 8.76 4.26 -2.33
CA SER A 472 10.00 5.01 -2.07
C SER A 472 10.60 4.64 -0.72
N ASP A 473 9.78 4.15 0.22
CA ASP A 473 10.22 3.76 1.56
C ASP A 473 10.67 2.30 1.64
N VAL A 474 10.49 1.50 0.59
CA VAL A 474 10.99 0.12 0.56
C VAL A 474 12.45 0.16 0.11
N LEU A 475 13.35 0.20 1.10
CA LEU A 475 14.78 0.45 0.90
C LEU A 475 15.63 -0.80 1.17
N LEU A 476 16.72 -0.94 0.43
CA LEU A 476 17.83 -1.82 0.76
C LEU A 476 18.63 -1.25 1.95
N PRO A 477 19.48 -2.06 2.62
CA PRO A 477 20.26 -1.61 3.79
C PRO A 477 21.18 -0.42 3.52
N ASP A 478 21.60 -0.21 2.28
CA ASP A 478 22.40 0.94 1.84
C ASP A 478 21.58 2.22 1.59
N GLY A 479 20.26 2.17 1.83
CA GLY A 479 19.33 3.28 1.62
C GLY A 479 18.84 3.42 0.18
N THR A 480 19.26 2.54 -0.74
CA THR A 480 18.77 2.59 -2.12
C THR A 480 17.35 2.02 -2.23
N PRO A 481 16.46 2.63 -3.03
CA PRO A 481 15.13 2.08 -3.24
C PRO A 481 15.17 0.69 -3.89
N PHE A 482 14.44 -0.27 -3.33
CA PHE A 482 14.43 -1.66 -3.83
C PHE A 482 14.09 -1.74 -5.33
N TRP A 483 13.20 -0.86 -5.80
CA TRP A 483 12.73 -0.82 -7.18
C TRP A 483 13.70 -0.16 -8.17
N SER A 484 14.72 0.59 -7.71
CA SER A 484 15.62 1.35 -8.59
C SER A 484 16.79 0.53 -9.12
N THR A 485 17.08 -0.62 -8.50
CA THR A 485 18.17 -1.47 -8.95
C THR A 485 17.68 -2.43 -10.03
N LYS A 486 18.50 -2.65 -11.08
CA LYS A 486 18.41 -3.89 -11.90
C LYS A 486 18.48 -5.16 -11.03
N ALA A 487 18.88 -5.00 -9.77
CA ALA A 487 19.04 -6.00 -8.73
C ALA A 487 17.79 -6.27 -7.87
N GLY A 488 16.60 -5.69 -8.12
CA GLY A 488 15.35 -6.29 -7.59
C GLY A 488 15.21 -7.77 -7.99
N ALA A 489 15.79 -8.13 -9.15
CA ALA A 489 15.88 -9.50 -9.66
C ALA A 489 17.16 -10.27 -9.25
N ALA A 490 18.19 -9.61 -8.68
CA ALA A 490 19.50 -10.23 -8.41
C ALA A 490 19.94 -10.18 -6.94
N ALA A 491 19.52 -9.18 -6.16
CA ALA A 491 19.85 -9.04 -4.73
C ALA A 491 19.24 -10.16 -3.88
N GLY A 492 18.07 -10.69 -4.27
CA GLY A 492 17.47 -11.89 -3.65
C GLY A 492 18.35 -13.15 -3.76
N ALA A 493 19.25 -13.22 -4.75
CA ALA A 493 20.19 -14.33 -4.89
C ALA A 493 21.46 -14.14 -4.04
N ALA A 494 21.87 -12.90 -3.75
CA ALA A 494 23.10 -12.60 -3.00
C ALA A 494 22.91 -12.65 -1.48
N ALA A 495 21.73 -12.28 -0.97
CA ALA A 495 21.44 -12.29 0.48
C ALA A 495 21.43 -13.71 1.09
N ASN A 496 21.25 -14.77 0.29
CA ASN A 496 21.34 -16.17 0.73
C ASN A 496 22.79 -16.68 0.89
N THR A 497 23.78 -15.94 0.39
CA THR A 497 25.19 -16.38 0.38
C THR A 497 26.00 -15.75 1.52
N ALA A 498 25.54 -14.62 2.09
CA ALA A 498 26.24 -13.92 3.19
C ALA A 498 25.78 -14.33 4.60
N LEU A 499 24.77 -15.19 4.72
CA LEU A 499 24.19 -15.69 5.98
C LEU A 499 24.32 -17.22 6.15
N ARG A 500 25.23 -17.86 5.40
CA ARG A 500 25.62 -19.27 5.55
C ARG A 500 27.01 -19.40 6.14
#